data_AF-A0A7S1UZJ3-F1
#
_entry.id   AF-A0A7S1UZJ3-F1
#
_cell.length_a   1.000
_cell.length_b   1.000
_cell.length_c   1.000
_cell.angle_alpha   90.00
_cell.angle_beta   90.00
_cell.angle_gamma   90.00
#
_symmetry.space_group_name_H-M   'P 1'
#
loop_
_entity.id
_entity.type
_entity.pdbx_description
1 polymer ?
#
loop_
_entity_poly.entity_id
_entity_poly.type
_entity_poly.pdbx_seq_one_letter_code
_entity_poly.pdbx_strand_id
1 'polypeptide(L)'
;KDLGGGADCHKQAKGHWIVDSDIANPMSVYEQYRSSRTSWGIDAMGSIVVEVELSNGMVGVGISIGGDAACFIVEKHLSRFVEGQDPANVELIWDQCWRSTMNYGRKGIAIQAI
;
A
#
# COMPACT_ATOMS: atom_id res chain seq x y z
N LYS A 1 -3.74 7.13 18.08
CA LYS A 1 -3.22 6.59 16.81
C LYS A 1 -2.26 7.63 16.30
N ASP A 2 -0.97 7.38 16.44
CA ASP A 2 0.06 8.36 16.11
C ASP A 2 0.00 8.64 14.60
N LEU A 3 -0.26 9.89 14.25
CA LEU A 3 -0.26 10.41 12.89
C LEU A 3 1.18 10.81 12.56
N GLY A 4 1.70 10.33 11.43
CA GLY A 4 3.07 10.60 10.98
C GLY A 4 4.01 9.39 11.15
N GLY A 5 4.10 8.57 10.10
CA GLY A 5 5.09 7.48 10.03
C GLY A 5 4.68 6.34 9.10
N GLY A 6 5.64 5.84 8.33
CA GLY A 6 5.46 4.72 7.39
C GLY A 6 5.61 5.13 5.92
N ALA A 7 5.16 4.28 5.00
CA ALA A 7 5.27 4.51 3.56
C ALA A 7 4.18 5.46 2.99
N ASP A 8 3.02 5.59 3.65
CA ASP A 8 2.01 6.58 3.26
C ASP A 8 2.44 7.98 3.71
N CYS A 9 3.14 8.68 2.81
CA CYS A 9 3.63 10.03 3.05
C CYS A 9 2.53 11.06 3.32
N HIS A 10 1.26 10.79 2.97
CA HIS A 10 0.16 11.72 3.18
C HIS A 10 -0.57 11.50 4.50
N LYS A 11 -0.32 10.39 5.21
CA LYS A 11 -0.88 10.11 6.53
C LYS A 11 -0.17 10.89 7.63
N GLN A 12 -0.38 12.21 7.61
CA GLN A 12 0.27 13.18 8.48
C GLN A 12 -0.71 13.83 9.44
N ALA A 13 -0.18 14.44 10.49
CA ALA A 13 -0.97 15.27 11.39
C ALA A 13 -1.50 16.53 10.69
N LYS A 14 -2.64 17.04 11.18
CA LYS A 14 -3.19 18.33 10.76
C LYS A 14 -2.16 19.45 10.97
N GLY A 15 -2.05 20.35 10.00
CA GLY A 15 -1.07 21.43 9.94
C GLY A 15 0.22 21.06 9.21
N HIS A 16 0.46 19.78 8.89
CA HIS A 16 1.61 19.39 8.08
C HIS A 16 1.46 19.92 6.65
N TRP A 17 2.50 20.58 6.13
CA TRP A 17 2.44 21.28 4.83
C TRP A 17 1.97 20.37 3.69
N ILE A 18 2.36 19.10 3.71
CA ILE A 18 1.96 18.14 2.68
C ILE A 18 0.43 18.02 2.62
N VAL A 19 -0.31 18.08 3.72
CA VAL A 19 -1.77 17.91 3.69
C VAL A 19 -2.55 19.24 3.71
N ASP A 20 -2.03 20.26 4.37
CA ASP A 20 -2.78 21.49 4.70
C ASP A 20 -2.16 22.79 4.13
N SER A 21 -1.41 22.70 3.05
CA SER A 21 -1.02 23.87 2.24
C SER A 21 -1.70 23.85 0.87
N ASP A 22 -1.76 25.02 0.22
CA ASP A 22 -2.36 25.17 -1.11
C ASP A 22 -1.54 24.41 -2.17
N ILE A 23 -1.97 23.18 -2.46
CA ILE A 23 -1.35 22.29 -3.44
C ILE A 23 -2.39 21.95 -4.52
N ALA A 24 -2.10 22.36 -5.76
CA ALA A 24 -2.92 22.02 -6.92
C ALA A 24 -2.98 20.49 -7.11
N ASN A 25 -4.19 19.94 -7.21
CA ASN A 25 -4.46 18.51 -7.33
C ASN A 25 -5.78 18.27 -8.11
N PRO A 26 -6.09 17.02 -8.50
CA PRO A 26 -7.31 16.72 -9.27
C PRO A 26 -8.63 17.15 -8.60
N MET A 27 -8.66 17.27 -7.26
CA MET A 27 -9.85 17.67 -6.49
C MET A 27 -9.93 19.19 -6.26
N SER A 28 -8.91 19.98 -6.61
CA SER A 28 -8.87 21.44 -6.38
C SER A 28 -9.98 22.22 -7.12
N VAL A 29 -10.64 21.62 -8.10
CA VAL A 29 -11.78 22.21 -8.82
C VAL A 29 -13.01 22.37 -7.92
N TYR A 30 -13.10 21.59 -6.84
CA TYR A 30 -14.20 21.65 -5.87
C TYR A 30 -13.78 22.42 -4.63
N GLU A 31 -14.48 23.51 -4.33
CA GLU A 31 -14.14 24.40 -3.20
C GLU A 31 -14.02 23.65 -1.88
N GLN A 32 -14.94 22.72 -1.63
CA GLN A 32 -14.99 21.90 -0.40
C GLN A 32 -13.76 21.01 -0.17
N TYR A 33 -12.94 20.77 -1.20
CA TYR A 33 -11.77 19.88 -1.15
C TYR A 33 -10.44 20.57 -1.43
N ARG A 34 -10.45 21.89 -1.67
CA ARG A 34 -9.28 22.63 -2.14
C ARG A 34 -8.23 22.84 -1.05
N SER A 35 -8.67 23.13 0.18
CA SER A 35 -7.81 23.63 1.25
C SER A 35 -7.00 22.56 1.99
N SER A 36 -7.43 21.29 1.92
CA SER A 36 -6.74 20.19 2.60
C SER A 36 -6.86 18.90 1.79
N ARG A 37 -5.75 18.19 1.61
CA ARG A 37 -5.74 16.92 0.85
C ARG A 37 -6.40 15.76 1.60
N THR A 38 -6.49 15.83 2.94
CA THR A 38 -7.21 14.82 3.73
C THR A 38 -8.72 14.97 3.63
N SER A 39 -9.23 16.14 3.19
CA SER A 39 -10.67 16.38 3.01
C SER A 39 -11.32 15.43 1.99
N TRP A 40 -10.55 14.94 1.01
CA TRP A 40 -10.98 13.96 0.01
C TRP A 40 -10.32 12.58 0.21
N GLY A 41 -9.61 12.39 1.32
CA GLY A 41 -9.10 11.08 1.74
C GLY A 41 -7.81 10.62 1.06
N ILE A 42 -6.87 11.53 0.77
CA ILE A 42 -5.54 11.13 0.25
C ILE A 42 -4.81 10.13 1.17
N ASP A 43 -5.11 10.15 2.47
CA ASP A 43 -4.54 9.35 3.56
C ASP A 43 -5.43 8.16 4.00
N ALA A 44 -6.50 7.89 3.23
CA ALA A 44 -7.50 6.88 3.58
C ALA A 44 -6.91 5.46 3.64
N MET A 45 -5.87 5.17 2.86
CA MET A 45 -5.27 3.84 2.78
C MET A 45 -4.34 3.57 3.96
N GLY A 46 -3.38 4.46 4.23
CA GLY A 46 -2.30 4.20 5.19
C GLY A 46 -1.27 3.19 4.69
N SER A 47 -0.30 2.91 5.56
CA SER A 47 0.82 2.01 5.27
C SER A 47 0.43 0.54 5.49
N ILE A 48 1.04 -0.35 4.72
CA ILE A 48 1.08 -1.80 4.93
C ILE A 48 2.52 -2.21 5.25
N VAL A 49 2.67 -3.18 6.14
CA VAL A 49 3.91 -3.92 6.39
C VAL A 49 3.64 -5.39 6.08
N VAL A 50 4.53 -6.02 5.31
CA VAL A 50 4.48 -7.44 5.00
C VAL A 50 5.74 -8.10 5.53
N GLU A 51 5.55 -9.19 6.28
CA GLU A 51 6.63 -10.03 6.79
C GLU A 51 6.58 -11.38 6.08
N VAL A 52 7.75 -11.88 5.67
CA VAL A 52 7.91 -13.23 5.10
C VAL A 52 8.95 -13.96 5.94
N GLU A 53 8.49 -14.99 6.66
CA GLU A 53 9.33 -15.80 7.54
C GLU A 53 9.80 -17.07 6.84
N LEU A 54 11.11 -17.29 6.84
CA LEU A 54 11.73 -18.51 6.36
C LEU A 54 11.73 -19.59 7.45
N SER A 55 11.82 -20.85 7.04
CA SER A 55 11.85 -22.00 7.96
C SER A 55 13.05 -22.01 8.94
N ASN A 56 14.09 -21.22 8.66
CA ASN A 56 15.23 -21.03 9.56
C ASN A 56 15.05 -19.85 10.55
N GLY A 57 13.87 -19.23 10.59
CA GLY A 57 13.54 -18.10 11.47
C GLY A 57 13.99 -16.73 10.97
N MET A 58 14.58 -16.63 9.77
CA MET A 58 14.87 -15.32 9.17
C MET A 58 13.57 -14.68 8.65
N VAL A 59 13.38 -13.39 8.96
CA VAL A 59 12.20 -12.63 8.54
C VAL A 59 12.63 -11.51 7.59
N GLY A 60 12.10 -11.53 6.37
CA GLY A 60 12.16 -10.40 5.45
C GLY A 60 10.98 -9.45 5.67
N VAL A 61 11.20 -8.14 5.53
CA VAL A 61 10.17 -7.12 5.77
C VAL A 61 10.08 -6.14 4.60
N GLY A 62 8.87 -5.89 4.12
CA GLY A 62 8.54 -4.88 3.11
C GLY A 62 7.50 -3.88 3.61
N ILE A 63 7.59 -2.62 3.17
CA ILE A 63 6.64 -1.56 3.52
C ILE A 63 6.13 -0.84 2.26
N SER A 64 4.83 -0.59 2.20
CA SER A 64 4.19 0.14 1.09
C SER A 64 2.94 0.91 1.54
N ILE A 65 2.25 1.56 0.60
CA ILE A 65 0.94 2.18 0.80
C ILE A 65 -0.15 1.16 0.45
N GLY A 66 -1.10 0.92 1.34
CA GLY A 66 -2.25 0.09 0.99
C GLY A 66 -3.16 -0.33 2.14
N GLY A 67 -2.67 -0.24 3.38
CA GLY A 67 -3.42 -0.55 4.59
C GLY A 67 -4.17 -1.88 4.54
N ASP A 68 -5.32 -1.92 5.22
CA ASP A 68 -6.12 -3.15 5.40
C ASP A 68 -6.56 -3.77 4.06
N ALA A 69 -6.78 -2.96 3.02
CA ALA A 69 -7.16 -3.45 1.70
C ALA A 69 -6.03 -4.24 1.04
N ALA A 70 -4.79 -3.75 1.13
CA ALA A 70 -3.63 -4.50 0.65
C ALA A 70 -3.37 -5.73 1.53
N CYS A 71 -3.56 -5.64 2.85
CA CYS A 71 -3.43 -6.80 3.74
C CYS A 71 -4.38 -7.92 3.34
N PHE A 72 -5.63 -7.61 3.00
CA PHE A 72 -6.58 -8.61 2.51
C PHE A 72 -6.08 -9.30 1.24
N ILE A 73 -5.51 -8.56 0.29
CA ILE A 73 -4.99 -9.12 -0.96
C ILE A 73 -3.79 -10.04 -0.68
N VAL A 74 -2.85 -9.59 0.15
CA VAL A 74 -1.67 -10.38 0.58
C VAL A 74 -2.13 -11.69 1.23
N GLU A 75 -2.96 -11.59 2.26
CA GLU A 75 -3.35 -12.73 3.11
C GLU A 75 -4.32 -13.70 2.44
N LYS A 76 -5.29 -13.19 1.66
CA LYS A 76 -6.37 -14.00 1.09
C LYS A 76 -6.12 -14.44 -0.34
N HIS A 77 -5.20 -13.78 -1.05
CA HIS A 77 -4.85 -14.16 -2.41
C HIS A 77 -3.38 -14.52 -2.56
N LEU A 78 -2.45 -13.60 -2.30
CA LEU A 78 -1.05 -13.75 -2.75
C LEU A 78 -0.23 -14.76 -1.95
N SER A 79 -0.54 -14.95 -0.66
CA SER A 79 0.14 -15.89 0.25
C SER A 79 0.32 -17.29 -0.35
N ARG A 80 -0.68 -17.78 -1.10
CA ARG A 80 -0.65 -19.10 -1.76
C ARG A 80 0.47 -19.29 -2.80
N PHE A 81 1.04 -18.20 -3.31
CA PHE A 81 2.15 -18.20 -4.26
C PHE A 81 3.50 -18.00 -3.58
N VAL A 82 3.52 -17.63 -2.30
CA VAL A 82 4.74 -17.34 -1.53
C VAL A 82 5.04 -18.48 -0.56
N GLU A 83 4.04 -18.97 0.16
CA GLU A 83 4.20 -20.02 1.16
C GLU A 83 4.70 -21.33 0.52
N GLY A 84 5.81 -21.85 1.04
CA GLY A 84 6.44 -23.07 0.53
C GLY A 84 7.31 -22.90 -0.71
N GLN A 85 7.47 -21.68 -1.25
CA GLN A 85 8.42 -21.40 -2.32
C GLN A 85 9.85 -21.22 -1.83
N ASP A 86 10.80 -21.43 -2.74
CA ASP A 86 12.17 -20.96 -2.56
C ASP A 86 12.20 -19.43 -2.68
N PRO A 87 12.71 -18.67 -1.69
CA PRO A 87 12.79 -17.21 -1.78
C PRO A 87 13.65 -16.70 -2.95
N ALA A 88 14.51 -17.54 -3.55
CA ALA A 88 15.25 -17.19 -4.76
C ALA A 88 14.37 -17.14 -6.02
N ASN A 89 13.17 -17.72 -6.00
CA ASN A 89 12.23 -17.75 -7.14
C ASN A 89 11.46 -16.43 -7.32
N VAL A 90 12.12 -15.29 -7.13
CA VAL A 90 11.50 -13.95 -7.14
C VAL A 90 10.69 -13.70 -8.42
N GLU A 91 11.26 -13.99 -9.59
CA GLU A 91 10.60 -13.78 -10.89
C GLU A 91 9.35 -14.64 -11.07
N LEU A 92 9.38 -15.89 -10.59
CA LEU A 92 8.24 -16.80 -10.67
C LEU A 92 7.11 -16.34 -9.76
N ILE A 93 7.43 -16.02 -8.49
CA ILE A 93 6.46 -15.54 -7.51
C ILE A 93 5.82 -14.25 -8.02
N TRP A 94 6.61 -13.32 -8.55
CA TRP A 94 6.12 -12.07 -9.11
C TRP A 94 5.18 -12.32 -10.30
N ASP A 95 5.54 -13.16 -11.27
CA ASP A 95 4.68 -13.47 -12.43
C ASP A 95 3.36 -14.11 -12.02
N GLN A 96 3.37 -15.03 -11.03
CA GLN A 96 2.16 -15.65 -10.49
C GLN A 96 1.26 -14.62 -9.81
N CYS A 97 1.81 -13.77 -8.93
CA CYS A 97 1.08 -12.69 -8.28
C CYS A 97 0.48 -11.69 -9.28
N TRP A 98 1.26 -11.29 -10.29
CA TRP A 98 0.79 -10.36 -11.33
C TRP A 98 -0.32 -10.96 -12.19
N ARG A 99 -0.14 -12.18 -12.71
CA ARG A 99 -1.12 -12.81 -13.60
C ARG A 99 -2.40 -13.21 -12.88
N SER A 100 -2.30 -13.72 -11.65
CA SER A 100 -3.46 -14.14 -10.85
C SER A 100 -4.37 -12.96 -10.47
N THR A 101 -3.82 -11.76 -10.35
CA THR A 101 -4.58 -10.55 -9.99
C THR A 101 -5.09 -9.77 -11.20
N MET A 102 -4.87 -10.22 -12.44
CA MET A 102 -5.12 -9.42 -13.65
C MET A 102 -6.56 -8.94 -13.81
N ASN A 103 -7.55 -9.69 -13.31
CA ASN A 103 -8.97 -9.33 -13.40
C ASN A 103 -9.39 -8.17 -12.49
N TYR A 104 -8.63 -7.87 -11.43
CA TYR A 104 -8.90 -6.73 -10.52
C TYR A 104 -7.66 -5.86 -10.23
N GLY A 105 -6.54 -6.14 -10.89
CA GLY A 105 -5.25 -5.47 -10.74
C GLY A 105 -4.83 -4.71 -11.99
N ARG A 106 -3.65 -5.04 -12.53
CA ARG A 106 -2.91 -4.30 -13.58
C ARG A 106 -2.36 -2.94 -13.16
N LYS A 107 -3.07 -2.21 -12.29
CA LYS A 107 -2.70 -0.91 -11.72
C LYS A 107 -3.31 -0.79 -10.31
N GLY A 108 -2.92 0.26 -9.58
CA GLY A 108 -3.56 0.62 -8.32
C GLY A 108 -3.24 -0.35 -7.17
N ILE A 109 -4.20 -0.53 -6.27
CA ILE A 109 -3.98 -1.15 -4.95
C ILE A 109 -3.46 -2.59 -5.02
N ALA A 110 -3.87 -3.37 -6.03
CA ALA A 110 -3.36 -4.73 -6.20
C ALA A 110 -1.86 -4.75 -6.49
N ILE A 111 -1.33 -3.74 -7.19
CA ILE A 111 0.11 -3.65 -7.50
C ILE A 111 0.90 -3.15 -6.30
N GLN A 112 0.29 -2.36 -5.41
CA GLN A 112 0.93 -2.01 -4.15
C GLN A 112 1.08 -3.20 -3.19
N ALA A 113 0.23 -4.22 -3.36
CA ALA A 113 0.24 -5.44 -2.55
C ALA A 113 1.19 -6.53 -3.07
N ILE A 114 1.66 -6.43 -4.32
CA ILE A 114 2.64 -7.33 -4.95
C ILE A 114 4.03 -6.77 -4.73
#